data_AF-A0A6B3EGS7-F1
#
_entry.id   AF-A0A6B3EGS7-F1
#
_cell.length_a   1.000
_cell.length_b   1.000
_cell.length_c   1.000
_cell.angle_alpha   90.00
_cell.angle_beta   90.00
_cell.angle_gamma   90.00
#
_symmetry.space_group_name_H-M   'P 1'
#
loop_
_entity.id
_entity.type
_entity.pdbx_description
1 polymer ?
#
loop_
_entity_poly.entity_id
_entity_poly.type
_entity_poly.pdbx_seq_one_letter_code
_entity_poly.pdbx_strand_id
1 'polypeptide(L)'
;EISALQGGPAQLDQYRGKTVLVVNVASRCGLTPQYEGLERLHETYRDRGFTVLGVPCNQFMGQEPGSADEIAEFCSATYGVTFPMTE
;
A
#
# COMPACT_ATOMS: atom_id res chain seq x y z
N GLU A 1 12.21 -3.47 12.52
CA GLU A 1 11.57 -4.37 11.53
C GLU A 1 10.29 -3.69 11.07
N ILE A 2 9.89 -3.84 9.81
CA ILE A 2 8.65 -3.24 9.28
C ILE A 2 7.60 -4.35 9.25
N SER A 3 6.41 -4.08 9.78
CA SER A 3 5.30 -5.03 9.79
C SER A 3 4.52 -4.97 8.48
N ALA A 4 3.94 -6.09 8.08
CA ALA A 4 2.93 -6.13 7.02
C ALA A 4 1.58 -5.70 7.60
N LEU A 5 0.72 -5.10 6.77
CA LEU A 5 -0.60 -4.63 7.21
C LEU A 5 -1.49 -5.78 7.72
N GLN A 6 -1.31 -7.00 7.21
CA GLN A 6 -2.03 -8.20 7.66
C GLN A 6 -1.39 -8.87 8.90
N GLY A 7 -0.39 -8.21 9.52
CA GLY A 7 0.39 -8.73 10.63
C GLY A 7 1.64 -9.50 10.21
N GLY A 8 2.58 -9.65 11.15
CA GLY A 8 3.89 -10.26 10.91
C GLY A 8 4.85 -9.36 10.12
N PRO A 9 6.07 -9.85 9.79
CA PRO A 9 7.09 -9.03 9.14
C PRO A 9 6.83 -8.83 7.64
N ALA A 10 7.11 -7.64 7.11
CA ALA A 10 6.95 -7.28 5.69
C ALA A 10 7.97 -7.95 4.74
N GLN A 11 8.90 -8.76 5.25
CA GLN A 11 9.90 -9.53 4.49
C GLN A 11 10.60 -8.73 3.38
N LEU A 12 11.27 -7.61 3.71
CA LEU A 12 11.82 -6.67 2.73
C LEU A 12 12.81 -7.30 1.72
N ASP A 13 13.44 -8.42 2.06
CA ASP A 13 14.33 -9.15 1.15
C ASP A 13 13.62 -9.63 -0.13
N GLN A 14 12.29 -9.80 -0.11
CA GLN A 14 11.48 -10.15 -1.29
C GLN A 14 11.52 -9.09 -2.41
N TYR A 15 12.02 -7.89 -2.11
CA TYR A 15 12.14 -6.78 -3.03
C TYR A 15 13.52 -6.65 -3.67
N ARG A 16 14.49 -7.51 -3.33
CA ARG A 16 15.83 -7.47 -3.94
C ARG A 16 15.75 -7.63 -5.46
N GLY A 17 16.44 -6.75 -6.18
CA GLY A 17 16.44 -6.73 -7.64
C GLY A 17 15.16 -6.18 -8.28
N LYS A 18 14.19 -5.69 -7.48
CA LYS A 18 12.98 -5.02 -7.97
C LYS A 18 13.11 -3.50 -7.80
N THR A 19 12.46 -2.76 -8.69
CA THR A 19 12.17 -1.34 -8.50
C THR A 19 10.95 -1.22 -7.59
N VAL A 20 11.07 -0.53 -6.46
CA VAL A 20 9.99 -0.36 -5.48
C VAL A 20 9.56 1.11 -5.46
N LEU A 21 8.28 1.37 -5.79
CA LEU A 21 7.64 2.65 -5.56
C LEU A 21 7.00 2.65 -4.17
N VAL A 22 7.66 3.28 -3.21
CA VAL A 22 7.14 3.43 -1.84
C VAL A 22 6.24 4.66 -1.77
N VAL A 23 5.02 4.51 -1.28
CA VAL A 23 4.03 5.59 -1.21
C VAL A 23 3.41 5.63 0.17
N ASN A 24 3.50 6.77 0.84
CA ASN A 24 2.69 7.01 2.04
C ASN A 24 1.24 7.29 1.61
N VAL A 25 0.28 6.57 2.20
CA VAL A 25 -1.11 6.58 1.74
C VAL A 25 -2.08 6.86 2.88
N ALA A 26 -3.28 7.30 2.48
CA ALA A 26 -4.42 7.50 3.38
C ALA A 26 -5.74 7.26 2.62
N SER A 27 -6.72 6.73 3.33
CA SER A 27 -8.05 6.27 2.99
C SER A 27 -9.09 7.40 3.08
N ARG A 28 -8.85 8.42 3.91
CA ARG A 28 -9.72 9.61 4.03
C ARG A 28 -9.03 10.87 3.50
N CYS A 29 -8.36 10.76 2.36
CA CYS A 29 -7.66 11.85 1.69
C CYS A 29 -8.38 12.24 0.39
N GLY A 30 -8.34 13.52 0.01
CA GLY A 30 -8.85 13.96 -1.30
C GLY A 30 -8.11 13.32 -2.49
N LEU A 31 -6.90 12.78 -2.24
CA LEU A 31 -6.09 12.07 -3.22
C LEU A 31 -6.26 10.55 -3.16
N THR A 32 -7.10 10.00 -2.28
CA THR A 32 -7.35 8.56 -2.18
C THR A 32 -7.70 7.89 -3.52
N PRO A 33 -8.41 8.52 -4.49
CA PRO A 33 -8.59 7.95 -5.83
C PRO A 33 -7.30 7.60 -6.60
N GLN A 34 -6.14 8.08 -6.16
CA GLN A 34 -4.83 7.68 -6.73
C GLN A 34 -4.54 6.18 -6.59
N TYR A 35 -5.20 5.47 -5.68
CA TYR A 35 -5.06 4.00 -5.53
C TYR A 35 -5.28 3.26 -6.85
N GLU A 36 -6.25 3.70 -7.67
CA GLU A 36 -6.50 3.08 -8.99
C GLU A 36 -5.31 3.22 -9.94
N GLY A 37 -4.65 4.39 -9.92
CA GLY A 37 -3.47 4.65 -10.72
C GLY A 37 -2.26 3.85 -10.24
N LEU A 38 -2.09 3.73 -8.92
CA LEU A 38 -1.04 2.93 -8.31
C LEU A 38 -1.24 1.45 -8.59
N GLU A 39 -2.47 0.94 -8.49
CA GLU A 39 -2.80 -0.44 -8.83
C GLU A 39 -2.52 -0.71 -10.31
N ARG A 40 -2.94 0.18 -11.21
CA ARG A 40 -2.64 0.04 -12.64
C ARG A 40 -1.14 0.00 -12.92
N LEU A 41 -0.33 0.84 -12.24
CA LEU A 41 1.13 0.79 -12.35
C LEU A 41 1.68 -0.54 -11.84
N HIS A 42 1.19 -1.01 -10.68
CA HIS A 42 1.58 -2.29 -10.11
C HIS A 42 1.32 -3.42 -11.10
N GLU A 43 0.09 -3.57 -11.59
CA GLU A 43 -0.28 -4.62 -12.54
C GLU A 43 0.51 -4.54 -13.85
N THR A 44 0.70 -3.33 -14.40
CA THR A 44 1.38 -3.13 -15.70
C THR A 44 2.85 -3.55 -15.65
N TYR A 45 3.52 -3.33 -14.52
CA TYR A 45 4.97 -3.50 -14.42
C TYR A 45 5.42 -4.63 -13.48
N ARG A 46 4.53 -5.31 -12.74
CA ARG A 46 4.92 -6.34 -11.75
C ARG A 46 5.80 -7.44 -12.35
N ASP A 47 5.45 -7.92 -13.54
CA ASP A 47 6.18 -8.99 -14.23
C ASP A 47 7.55 -8.52 -14.77
N ARG A 48 7.82 -7.22 -14.73
CA ARG A 48 9.08 -6.58 -15.12
C ARG A 48 9.95 -6.19 -13.92
N GLY A 49 9.64 -6.73 -12.74
CA GLY A 49 10.40 -6.48 -11.51
C GLY A 49 10.04 -5.14 -10.86
N PHE A 50 8.78 -4.70 -10.93
CA PHE A 50 8.29 -3.50 -10.24
C PHE A 50 7.30 -3.87 -9.14
N THR A 51 7.21 -3.06 -8.08
CA THR A 51 6.08 -3.12 -7.15
C THR A 51 5.78 -1.75 -6.57
N VAL A 52 4.51 -1.51 -6.24
CA VAL A 52 4.14 -0.47 -5.29
C VAL A 52 4.26 -1.08 -3.89
N LEU A 53 4.62 -0.26 -2.90
CA LEU A 53 4.56 -0.60 -1.48
C LEU A 53 3.83 0.54 -0.77
N GLY A 54 2.61 0.28 -0.31
CA GLY A 54 1.82 1.26 0.43
C GLY A 54 2.19 1.30 1.90
N VAL A 55 2.31 2.52 2.43
CA VAL A 55 2.63 2.80 3.84
C VAL A 55 1.52 3.70 4.41
N PRO A 56 0.46 3.13 4.99
CA PRO A 56 -0.60 3.90 5.64
C PRO A 56 -0.01 4.87 6.68
N CYS A 57 -0.48 6.11 6.68
CA CYS A 57 0.08 7.13 7.56
C CYS A 57 -1.00 8.11 8.05
N ASN A 58 -1.24 8.10 9.36
CA ASN A 58 -2.22 8.98 9.99
C ASN A 58 -1.67 10.37 10.39
N GLN A 59 -0.39 10.65 10.10
CA GLN A 59 0.28 11.88 10.54
C GLN A 59 -0.09 13.11 9.68
N PHE A 60 -0.81 12.91 8.58
CA PHE A 60 -1.27 13.98 7.70
C PHE A 60 -2.74 14.27 7.94
N MET A 61 -3.02 15.25 8.81
CA MET A 61 -4.37 15.70 9.16
C MET A 61 -5.32 14.61 9.68
N GLY A 62 -4.79 13.50 10.23
CA GLY A 62 -5.64 12.43 10.78
C GLY A 62 -6.44 11.66 9.73
N GLN A 63 -5.94 11.58 8.50
CA GLN A 63 -6.67 10.99 7.36
C GLN A 63 -6.59 9.47 7.27
N GLU A 64 -5.90 8.80 8.22
CA GLU A 64 -5.80 7.35 8.33
C GLU A 64 -6.09 6.83 9.74
N PRO A 65 -7.29 7.09 10.29
CA PRO A 65 -7.59 6.77 11.70
C PRO A 65 -7.97 5.30 11.94
N GLY A 66 -8.08 4.49 10.88
CA GLY A 66 -8.50 3.09 10.99
C GLY A 66 -7.40 2.19 11.56
N SER A 67 -7.81 1.04 12.08
CA SER A 67 -6.93 -0.10 12.36
C SER A 67 -6.39 -0.72 11.07
N ALA A 68 -5.33 -1.51 11.17
CA ALA A 68 -4.73 -2.19 10.03
C ALA A 68 -5.74 -3.02 9.22
N ASP A 69 -6.62 -3.75 9.90
CA ASP A 69 -7.70 -4.54 9.28
C ASP A 69 -8.71 -3.66 8.53
N GLU A 70 -9.14 -2.54 9.14
CA GLU A 70 -10.06 -1.59 8.50
C GLU A 70 -9.43 -0.93 7.27
N ILE A 71 -8.14 -0.62 7.32
CA ILE A 71 -7.39 -0.06 6.19
C ILE A 71 -7.27 -1.09 5.07
N ALA A 72 -6.93 -2.33 5.39
CA ALA A 72 -6.80 -3.42 4.42
C ALA A 72 -8.14 -3.70 3.71
N GLU A 73 -9.24 -3.76 4.47
CA GLU A 73 -10.58 -3.94 3.92
C GLU A 73 -10.97 -2.77 3.02
N PHE A 74 -10.73 -1.53 3.45
CA PHE A 74 -11.03 -0.34 2.65
C PHE A 74 -10.28 -0.36 1.30
N CYS A 75 -8.97 -0.59 1.32
CA CYS A 75 -8.14 -0.60 0.12
C CYS A 75 -8.55 -1.71 -0.86
N SER A 76 -8.84 -2.91 -0.35
CA SER A 76 -9.20 -4.05 -1.19
C SER A 76 -10.65 -3.94 -1.71
N ALA A 77 -11.63 -3.66 -0.86
CA ALA A 77 -13.04 -3.62 -1.23
C ALA A 77 -13.40 -2.41 -2.10
N THR A 78 -12.74 -1.26 -1.90
CA THR A 78 -13.08 -0.02 -2.61
C THR A 78 -12.29 0.14 -3.91
N TYR A 79 -11.00 -0.23 -3.90
CA TYR A 79 -10.07 0.07 -4.99
C TYR A 79 -9.43 -1.16 -5.64
N GLY A 80 -9.70 -2.37 -5.12
CA GLY A 80 -9.11 -3.59 -5.65
C GLY A 80 -7.59 -3.64 -5.50
N VAL A 81 -7.04 -2.97 -4.49
CA VAL A 81 -5.58 -2.91 -4.27
C VAL A 81 -5.03 -4.31 -4.06
N THR A 82 -4.03 -4.69 -4.85
CA THR A 82 -3.32 -5.98 -4.75
C THR A 82 -1.84 -5.83 -4.38
N PHE A 83 -1.28 -4.62 -4.47
CA PHE A 83 0.09 -4.37 -4.04
C PHE A 83 0.26 -4.48 -2.51
N PRO A 84 1.45 -4.86 -2.02
CA PRO A 84 1.70 -5.03 -0.59
C PRO A 84 1.58 -3.72 0.20
N MET A 85 1.13 -3.85 1.45
CA MET A 85 0.94 -2.76 2.40
C MET A 85 1.66 -3.06 3.72
N THR A 86 2.14 -2.02 4.39
CA THR A 86 2.87 -2.11 5.66
C THR A 86 2.06 -1.53 6.82
N GLU A 87 2.50 -1.79 8.06
CA GLU A 87 2.02 -1.17 9.29
C GLU A 87 3.19 -0.52 10.05
#